data_AF-A0A3M2R906-F1
#
_entry.id   AF-A0A3M2R906-F1
#
_cell.length_a   1.000
_cell.length_b   1.000
_cell.length_c   1.000
_cell.angle_alpha   90.00
_cell.angle_beta   90.00
_cell.angle_gamma   90.00
#
_symmetry.space_group_name_H-M   'P 1'
#
loop_
_entity.id
_entity.type
_entity.pdbx_description
1 polymer ?
#
loop_
_entity_poly.entity_id
_entity_poly.type
_entity_poly.pdbx_seq_one_letter_code
_entity_poly.pdbx_strand_id
1 'polypeptide(L)'
;MLVTDKFRFPFRQALADKLWKDSKHFYRLAGTTAPWDAAPRAMATCRSWEELKYWSYIVSCYEQHRIYEQMVSDFGSVEALSASGIAAKVKFVGSGSGGSTLNSYRSIVLADPSKPNSWLFEKVYRCQGYDDLERVLAVSRHLGDRLCTGDIFMPRLLDVRKGGELAIVYSAFTPSARVSARQAVARGADVVKELMALPTDSLVSEPVLRKPHSNYLLALAKTRDWIAGRRPEVLTEFDALSRKINDSYPRYLAHGDLHRKNILASGAVLDWDSCGFYPIGYDPGLIIARGLKADSVEELEHSLVKYFGTMNAGTDARLMVSGGLYFALVFGAGKKSALSEPVLESLLAKIVPNSEVEGH
;
A
#
# COMPACT_ATOMS: atom_id res chain seq x y z
N MET A 1 -1.99 0.35 -21.42
CA MET A 1 -1.25 -0.90 -21.17
C MET A 1 -2.25 -2.00 -20.79
N LEU A 2 -2.75 -2.77 -21.75
CA LEU A 2 -3.64 -3.94 -21.55
C LEU A 2 -2.88 -5.28 -21.71
N VAL A 3 -1.57 -5.24 -21.94
CA VAL A 3 -0.78 -6.40 -22.40
C VAL A 3 -0.27 -7.27 -21.24
N THR A 4 -0.31 -6.79 -20.00
CA THR A 4 0.06 -7.60 -18.81
C THR A 4 -1.10 -8.37 -18.18
N ASP A 5 -2.35 -8.07 -18.55
CA ASP A 5 -3.53 -8.78 -18.00
C ASP A 5 -3.61 -10.21 -18.55
N LYS A 6 -3.26 -10.43 -19.82
CA LYS A 6 -3.39 -11.73 -20.48
C LYS A 6 -2.48 -12.83 -19.91
N PHE A 7 -1.31 -12.48 -19.38
CA PHE A 7 -0.37 -13.47 -18.80
C PHE A 7 -0.60 -13.73 -17.31
N ARG A 8 -1.29 -12.84 -16.59
CA ARG A 8 -1.68 -13.08 -15.18
C ARG A 8 -2.99 -13.85 -15.06
N PHE A 9 -3.82 -13.83 -16.10
CA PHE A 9 -5.12 -14.49 -16.10
C PHE A 9 -5.01 -16.00 -15.81
N PRO A 10 -4.13 -16.80 -16.45
CA PRO A 10 -4.08 -18.25 -16.21
C PRO A 10 -3.68 -18.61 -14.78
N PHE A 11 -2.72 -17.89 -14.18
CA PHE A 11 -2.30 -18.14 -12.80
C PHE A 11 -3.34 -17.69 -11.77
N ARG A 12 -3.97 -16.53 -11.98
CA ARG A 12 -5.05 -16.06 -11.10
C ARG A 12 -6.27 -16.97 -11.19
N GLN A 13 -6.57 -17.45 -12.40
CA GLN A 13 -7.63 -18.40 -12.67
C GLN A 13 -7.34 -19.75 -12.03
N ALA A 14 -6.14 -20.32 -12.21
CA ALA A 14 -5.76 -21.59 -11.58
C ALA A 14 -5.78 -21.50 -10.04
N LEU A 15 -5.32 -20.38 -9.47
CA LEU A 15 -5.45 -20.14 -8.03
C LEU A 15 -6.93 -20.03 -7.62
N ALA A 16 -7.75 -19.28 -8.35
CA ALA A 16 -9.18 -19.17 -8.08
C ALA A 16 -9.90 -20.52 -8.22
N ASP A 17 -9.55 -21.35 -9.20
CA ASP A 17 -10.10 -22.69 -9.40
C ASP A 17 -9.71 -23.62 -8.25
N LYS A 18 -8.45 -23.55 -7.79
CA LYS A 18 -7.98 -24.27 -6.60
C LYS A 18 -8.76 -23.84 -5.37
N LEU A 19 -8.81 -22.53 -5.12
CA LEU A 19 -9.55 -21.95 -4.00
C LEU A 19 -11.02 -22.37 -4.04
N TRP A 20 -11.68 -22.20 -5.19
CA TRP A 20 -13.05 -22.63 -5.42
C TRP A 20 -13.23 -24.11 -5.08
N LYS A 21 -12.40 -25.00 -5.63
CA LYS A 21 -12.44 -26.44 -5.36
C LYS A 21 -12.31 -26.75 -3.87
N ASP A 22 -11.36 -26.13 -3.18
CA ASP A 22 -11.12 -26.35 -1.75
C ASP A 22 -12.28 -25.84 -0.88
N SER A 23 -12.98 -24.78 -1.33
CA SER A 23 -14.12 -24.19 -0.62
C SER A 23 -15.46 -24.92 -0.85
N LYS A 24 -15.60 -25.72 -1.92
CA LYS A 24 -16.85 -26.39 -2.31
C LYS A 24 -17.47 -27.27 -1.21
N HIS A 25 -16.68 -27.79 -0.28
CA HIS A 25 -17.18 -28.66 0.79
C HIS A 25 -17.84 -27.88 1.95
N PHE A 26 -17.43 -26.63 2.18
CA PHE A 26 -17.95 -25.79 3.26
C PHE A 26 -19.29 -25.17 2.93
N TYR A 27 -19.49 -24.87 1.66
CA TYR A 27 -20.75 -24.41 1.12
C TYR A 27 -21.41 -25.65 0.55
N ARG A 28 -22.30 -26.28 1.33
CA ARG A 28 -23.20 -27.33 0.83
C ARG A 28 -24.07 -26.73 -0.30
N LEU A 29 -23.48 -26.55 -1.47
CA LEU A 29 -24.15 -26.46 -2.74
C LEU A 29 -24.86 -27.80 -2.86
N ALA A 30 -26.14 -27.81 -2.47
CA ALA A 30 -26.99 -28.97 -2.55
C ALA A 30 -26.83 -29.60 -3.93
N GLY A 31 -26.18 -30.76 -3.97
CA GLY A 31 -26.27 -31.79 -5.02
C GLY A 31 -26.20 -31.36 -6.48
N THR A 32 -25.64 -30.21 -6.85
CA THR A 32 -25.70 -29.72 -8.22
C THR A 32 -24.31 -29.64 -8.84
N THR A 33 -24.09 -30.49 -9.84
CA THR A 33 -23.05 -30.37 -10.88
C THR A 33 -23.29 -29.15 -11.80
N ALA A 34 -24.07 -28.17 -11.34
CA ALA A 34 -24.54 -27.10 -12.17
C ALA A 34 -23.39 -26.16 -12.55
N PRO A 35 -23.38 -25.65 -13.80
CA PRO A 35 -22.46 -24.61 -14.23
C PRO A 35 -22.54 -23.42 -13.28
N TRP A 36 -21.47 -22.60 -13.28
CA TRP A 36 -21.26 -21.53 -12.30
C TRP A 36 -22.46 -20.57 -12.15
N ASP A 37 -23.30 -20.48 -13.19
CA ASP A 37 -24.56 -19.74 -13.23
C ASP A 37 -25.59 -20.13 -12.13
N ALA A 38 -25.45 -21.31 -11.50
CA ALA A 38 -26.31 -21.75 -10.39
C ALA A 38 -25.71 -21.53 -8.98
N ALA A 39 -24.42 -21.19 -8.88
CA ALA A 39 -23.77 -20.79 -7.63
C ALA A 39 -24.34 -19.53 -6.93
N PRO A 40 -25.00 -18.55 -7.60
CA PRO A 40 -25.41 -17.30 -6.97
C PRO A 40 -26.35 -17.44 -5.77
N ARG A 41 -27.13 -18.52 -5.69
CA ARG A 41 -28.09 -18.71 -4.57
C ARG A 41 -27.46 -19.36 -3.33
N ALA A 42 -26.31 -20.02 -3.48
CA ALA A 42 -25.65 -20.74 -2.39
C ALA A 42 -24.49 -19.96 -1.74
N MET A 43 -24.05 -18.86 -2.36
CA MET A 43 -23.16 -17.87 -1.74
C MET A 43 -23.95 -17.00 -0.74
N ALA A 44 -24.70 -17.66 0.15
CA ALA A 44 -25.40 -17.04 1.25
C ALA A 44 -24.42 -16.13 2.00
N THR A 45 -24.75 -14.83 2.07
CA THR A 45 -24.18 -13.77 2.91
C THR A 45 -22.81 -14.11 3.52
N CYS A 46 -21.74 -13.49 3.01
CA CYS A 46 -20.42 -13.59 3.63
C CYS A 46 -20.53 -13.28 5.13
N ARG A 47 -20.06 -14.17 6.01
CA ARG A 47 -20.25 -14.07 7.46
C ARG A 47 -19.12 -13.29 8.13
N SER A 48 -18.00 -13.17 7.45
CA SER A 48 -16.81 -12.47 7.92
C SER A 48 -16.18 -11.65 6.82
N TRP A 49 -15.32 -10.72 7.24
CA TRP A 49 -14.53 -9.91 6.34
C TRP A 49 -13.56 -10.76 5.51
N GLU A 50 -12.99 -11.80 6.11
CA GLU A 50 -12.08 -12.74 5.47
C GLU A 50 -12.78 -13.55 4.38
N GLU A 51 -14.02 -14.01 4.64
CA GLU A 51 -14.86 -14.65 3.63
C GLU A 51 -15.18 -13.69 2.48
N LEU A 52 -15.58 -12.45 2.78
CA LEU A 52 -15.85 -11.44 1.74
C LEU A 52 -14.61 -11.15 0.89
N LYS A 53 -13.43 -11.04 1.50
CA LYS A 53 -12.16 -10.84 0.79
C LYS A 53 -11.81 -12.02 -0.12
N TYR A 54 -12.04 -13.23 0.37
CA TYR A 54 -11.80 -14.45 -0.36
C TYR A 54 -12.74 -14.56 -1.58
N TRP A 55 -14.04 -14.39 -1.33
CA TRP A 55 -15.07 -14.50 -2.36
C TRP A 55 -15.00 -13.40 -3.39
N SER A 56 -14.77 -12.16 -2.95
CA SER A 56 -14.57 -11.03 -3.85
C SER A 56 -13.37 -11.24 -4.79
N TYR A 57 -12.31 -11.92 -4.34
CA TYR A 57 -11.20 -12.29 -5.22
C TYR A 57 -11.63 -13.33 -6.26
N ILE A 58 -12.31 -14.41 -5.85
CA ILE A 58 -12.79 -15.46 -6.77
C ILE A 58 -13.71 -14.87 -7.83
N VAL A 59 -14.76 -14.14 -7.44
CA VAL A 59 -15.70 -13.54 -8.41
C VAL A 59 -15.00 -12.55 -9.35
N SER A 60 -13.94 -11.87 -8.88
CA SER A 60 -13.15 -10.99 -9.73
C SER A 60 -12.38 -11.71 -10.82
N CYS A 61 -11.92 -12.95 -10.57
CA CYS A 61 -11.14 -13.71 -11.54
C CYS A 61 -11.94 -14.09 -12.78
N TYR A 62 -13.26 -14.19 -12.68
CA TYR A 62 -14.11 -14.51 -13.81
C TYR A 62 -15.16 -13.39 -14.10
N GLU A 63 -14.88 -12.15 -13.68
CA GLU A 63 -15.68 -10.96 -14.05
C GLU A 63 -17.19 -11.00 -13.65
N GLN A 64 -17.53 -11.63 -12.52
CA GLN A 64 -18.92 -11.67 -12.02
C GLN A 64 -19.28 -10.44 -11.19
N HIS A 65 -19.48 -9.30 -11.87
CA HIS A 65 -19.77 -8.02 -11.22
C HIS A 65 -21.07 -8.02 -10.42
N ARG A 66 -22.13 -8.66 -10.91
CA ARG A 66 -23.43 -8.69 -10.20
C ARG A 66 -23.33 -9.41 -8.86
N ILE A 67 -22.65 -10.55 -8.83
CA ILE A 67 -22.44 -11.33 -7.59
C ILE A 67 -21.55 -10.52 -6.63
N TYR A 68 -20.49 -9.90 -7.14
CA TYR A 68 -19.63 -9.01 -6.35
C TYR A 68 -20.43 -7.88 -5.67
N GLU A 69 -21.26 -7.17 -6.42
CA GLU A 69 -22.08 -6.07 -5.91
C GLU A 69 -23.09 -6.55 -4.87
N GLN A 70 -23.74 -7.69 -5.10
CA GLN A 70 -24.66 -8.27 -4.12
C GLN A 70 -23.93 -8.61 -2.81
N MET A 71 -22.77 -9.26 -2.87
CA MET A 71 -22.00 -9.59 -1.66
C MET A 71 -21.55 -8.35 -0.88
N VAL A 72 -21.09 -7.31 -1.59
CA VAL A 72 -20.68 -6.04 -0.98
C VAL A 72 -21.88 -5.33 -0.33
N SER A 73 -23.02 -5.31 -1.02
CA SER A 73 -24.26 -4.73 -0.51
C SER A 73 -24.78 -5.48 0.71
N ASP A 74 -24.85 -6.81 0.65
CA ASP A 74 -25.36 -7.63 1.76
C ASP A 74 -24.49 -7.52 3.01
N PHE A 75 -23.16 -7.46 2.84
CA PHE A 75 -22.23 -7.35 3.97
C PHE A 75 -22.22 -5.94 4.57
N GLY A 76 -22.24 -4.91 3.71
CA GLY A 76 -22.01 -3.53 4.11
C GLY A 76 -23.26 -2.69 4.31
N SER A 77 -24.41 -3.13 3.77
CA SER A 77 -25.57 -2.27 3.50
C SER A 77 -25.20 -1.02 2.70
N VAL A 78 -24.44 -1.20 1.61
CA VAL A 78 -23.94 -0.12 0.77
C VAL A 78 -24.04 -0.45 -0.71
N GLU A 79 -24.60 0.48 -1.48
CA GLU A 79 -24.85 0.28 -2.90
C GLU A 79 -23.67 0.76 -3.76
N ALA A 80 -23.17 -0.11 -4.64
CA ALA A 80 -22.16 0.26 -5.62
C ALA A 80 -22.73 1.17 -6.74
N LEU A 81 -21.90 2.08 -7.29
CA LEU A 81 -22.29 2.97 -8.38
C LEU A 81 -22.86 2.24 -9.61
N SER A 82 -22.32 1.08 -9.93
CA SER A 82 -22.77 0.28 -11.06
C SER A 82 -24.16 -0.30 -10.89
N ALA A 83 -24.59 -0.62 -9.66
CA ALA A 83 -25.94 -1.10 -9.38
C ALA A 83 -27.00 -0.02 -9.61
N SER A 84 -26.63 1.26 -9.42
CA SER A 84 -27.52 2.40 -9.64
C SER A 84 -27.75 2.78 -11.12
N GLY A 85 -27.23 2.00 -12.08
CA GLY A 85 -27.38 2.26 -13.51
C GLY A 85 -26.54 3.42 -14.07
N ILE A 86 -25.67 4.01 -13.24
CA ILE A 86 -24.82 5.15 -13.63
C ILE A 86 -23.60 4.70 -14.45
N ALA A 87 -23.18 3.43 -14.34
CA ALA A 87 -22.03 2.89 -15.06
C ALA A 87 -22.41 2.33 -16.44
N ALA A 88 -21.73 2.78 -17.50
CA ALA A 88 -21.79 2.14 -18.81
C ALA A 88 -20.95 0.86 -18.87
N LYS A 89 -19.82 0.82 -18.15
CA LYS A 89 -18.93 -0.34 -18.15
C LYS A 89 -18.22 -0.49 -16.82
N VAL A 90 -18.04 -1.74 -16.40
CA VAL A 90 -17.23 -2.11 -15.24
C VAL A 90 -16.23 -3.18 -15.66
N LYS A 91 -15.04 -3.18 -15.05
CA LYS A 91 -14.03 -4.23 -15.23
C LYS A 91 -13.22 -4.40 -13.96
N PHE A 92 -12.86 -5.63 -13.58
CA PHE A 92 -11.83 -5.83 -12.56
C PHE A 92 -10.44 -5.51 -13.11
N VAL A 93 -9.67 -4.66 -12.43
CA VAL A 93 -8.38 -4.12 -12.92
C VAL A 93 -7.20 -4.41 -12.00
N GLY A 94 -7.43 -5.08 -10.87
CA GLY A 94 -6.35 -5.40 -9.96
C GLY A 94 -6.77 -6.26 -8.79
N SER A 95 -5.78 -6.58 -7.97
CA SER A 95 -5.95 -7.21 -6.67
C SER A 95 -4.98 -6.64 -5.66
N GLY A 96 -5.37 -6.72 -4.39
CA GLY A 96 -4.56 -6.38 -3.23
C GLY A 96 -4.42 -7.55 -2.27
N SER A 97 -3.71 -7.29 -1.18
CA SER A 97 -3.59 -8.20 -0.04
C SER A 97 -3.71 -7.46 1.30
N GLY A 98 -4.10 -6.19 1.30
CA GLY A 98 -4.22 -5.36 2.50
C GLY A 98 -5.27 -5.90 3.45
N GLY A 99 -5.02 -5.88 4.76
CA GLY A 99 -5.92 -6.45 5.78
C GLY A 99 -7.31 -5.81 5.76
N SER A 100 -7.36 -4.50 5.57
CA SER A 100 -8.55 -3.64 5.63
C SER A 100 -9.28 -3.47 4.29
N THR A 101 -8.79 -4.03 3.19
CA THR A 101 -9.34 -3.80 1.84
C THR A 101 -9.75 -5.11 1.17
N LEU A 102 -10.76 -5.07 0.30
CA LEU A 102 -11.04 -6.21 -0.56
C LEU A 102 -9.88 -6.46 -1.54
N ASN A 103 -9.68 -7.73 -1.89
CA ASN A 103 -8.61 -8.17 -2.79
C ASN A 103 -8.94 -7.95 -4.28
N SER A 104 -9.93 -7.11 -4.57
CA SER A 104 -10.44 -6.84 -5.91
C SER A 104 -10.69 -5.34 -6.07
N TYR A 105 -10.27 -4.82 -7.22
CA TYR A 105 -10.42 -3.41 -7.59
C TYR A 105 -11.11 -3.32 -8.94
N ARG A 106 -11.97 -2.31 -9.12
CA ARG A 106 -12.71 -2.11 -10.37
C ARG A 106 -12.36 -0.78 -11.02
N SER A 107 -12.33 -0.77 -12.35
CA SER A 107 -12.47 0.46 -13.13
C SER A 107 -13.92 0.58 -13.56
N ILE A 108 -14.48 1.77 -13.46
CA ILE A 108 -15.86 2.06 -13.85
C ILE A 108 -15.84 3.18 -14.88
N VAL A 109 -16.50 2.97 -16.01
CA VAL A 109 -16.78 4.01 -17.00
C VAL A 109 -18.23 4.46 -16.80
N LEU A 110 -18.43 5.74 -16.53
CA LEU A 110 -19.75 6.34 -16.35
C LEU A 110 -20.50 6.41 -17.69
N ALA A 111 -21.83 6.31 -17.65
CA ALA A 111 -22.68 6.32 -18.84
C ALA A 111 -22.71 7.66 -19.58
N ASP A 112 -22.38 8.75 -18.88
CA ASP A 112 -22.22 10.07 -19.47
C ASP A 112 -20.73 10.39 -19.65
N PRO A 113 -20.16 10.18 -20.87
CA PRO A 113 -18.76 10.43 -21.13
C PRO A 113 -18.42 11.92 -21.20
N SER A 114 -19.42 12.81 -21.27
CA SER A 114 -19.21 14.26 -21.34
C SER A 114 -18.80 14.86 -19.99
N LYS A 115 -19.00 14.12 -18.90
CA LYS A 115 -18.59 14.56 -17.57
C LYS A 115 -17.08 14.37 -17.36
N PRO A 116 -16.38 15.36 -16.78
CA PRO A 116 -15.02 15.14 -16.30
C PRO A 116 -15.01 14.00 -15.28
N ASN A 117 -13.95 13.19 -15.30
CA ASN A 117 -13.84 11.98 -14.48
C ASN A 117 -14.88 10.89 -14.81
N SER A 118 -15.21 10.72 -16.09
CA SER A 118 -16.03 9.61 -16.58
C SER A 118 -15.41 8.23 -16.33
N TRP A 119 -14.17 8.16 -15.82
CA TRP A 119 -13.47 6.93 -15.47
C TRP A 119 -13.08 6.96 -13.99
N LEU A 120 -13.59 5.98 -13.23
CA LEU A 120 -13.39 5.86 -11.78
C LEU A 120 -12.61 4.60 -11.44
N PHE A 121 -11.81 4.69 -10.38
CA PHE A 121 -11.24 3.56 -9.67
C PHE A 121 -12.08 3.29 -8.43
N GLU A 122 -12.50 2.05 -8.24
CA GLU A 122 -13.23 1.60 -7.05
C GLU A 122 -12.33 0.75 -6.16
N LYS A 123 -12.28 1.09 -4.87
CA LYS A 123 -11.65 0.29 -3.82
C LYS A 123 -12.56 0.21 -2.60
N VAL A 124 -12.70 -1.00 -2.06
CA VAL A 124 -13.57 -1.27 -0.91
C VAL A 124 -12.75 -1.44 0.35
N TYR A 125 -13.10 -0.70 1.39
CA TYR A 125 -12.44 -0.64 2.68
C TYR A 125 -13.37 -1.15 3.78
N ARG A 126 -12.83 -1.82 4.78
CA ARG A 126 -13.50 -2.10 6.05
C ARG A 126 -13.57 -0.81 6.86
N CYS A 127 -14.74 -0.52 7.45
CA CYS A 127 -14.93 0.68 8.27
C CYS A 127 -14.37 0.53 9.68
N GLN A 128 -14.35 -0.68 10.23
CA GLN A 128 -13.99 -0.94 11.62
C GLN A 128 -12.68 -1.73 11.77
N GLY A 129 -11.94 -1.43 12.84
CA GLY A 129 -10.74 -2.17 13.23
C GLY A 129 -9.46 -1.83 12.45
N TYR A 130 -9.53 -0.90 11.50
CA TYR A 130 -8.39 -0.44 10.71
C TYR A 130 -8.43 1.07 10.46
N ASP A 131 -7.26 1.68 10.42
CA ASP A 131 -7.08 3.12 10.22
C ASP A 131 -7.04 3.51 8.72
N ASP A 132 -6.93 2.54 7.82
CA ASP A 132 -6.61 2.71 6.39
C ASP A 132 -7.59 3.65 5.66
N LEU A 133 -8.90 3.48 5.86
CA LEU A 133 -9.91 4.37 5.29
C LEU A 133 -9.78 5.78 5.86
N GLU A 134 -9.65 5.91 7.17
CA GLU A 134 -9.55 7.20 7.86
C GLU A 134 -8.31 7.99 7.39
N ARG A 135 -7.18 7.33 7.14
CA ARG A 135 -5.96 7.95 6.59
C ARG A 135 -6.19 8.54 5.21
N VAL A 136 -6.79 7.77 4.29
CA VAL A 136 -7.11 8.24 2.93
C VAL A 136 -8.06 9.44 2.98
N LEU A 137 -9.10 9.38 3.82
CA LEU A 137 -10.06 10.47 3.98
C LEU A 137 -9.41 11.71 4.59
N ALA A 138 -8.56 11.56 5.61
CA ALA A 138 -7.86 12.66 6.25
C ALA A 138 -6.93 13.38 5.26
N VAL A 139 -6.07 12.65 4.55
CA VAL A 139 -5.19 13.25 3.53
C VAL A 139 -6.00 13.90 2.41
N SER A 140 -7.03 13.23 1.89
CA SER A 140 -7.85 13.81 0.82
C SER A 140 -8.57 15.09 1.27
N ARG A 141 -9.05 15.16 2.51
CA ARG A 141 -9.77 16.32 3.04
C ARG A 141 -8.87 17.55 3.15
N HIS A 142 -7.66 17.36 3.66
CA HIS A 142 -6.77 18.47 4.03
C HIS A 142 -5.76 18.84 2.95
N LEU A 143 -5.39 17.88 2.10
CA LEU A 143 -4.36 18.05 1.08
C LEU A 143 -4.84 17.71 -0.33
N GLY A 144 -6.08 17.25 -0.51
CA GLY A 144 -6.60 16.81 -1.81
C GLY A 144 -6.35 17.83 -2.92
N ASP A 145 -6.67 19.11 -2.70
CA ASP A 145 -6.51 20.14 -3.73
C ASP A 145 -5.06 20.35 -4.16
N ARG A 146 -4.11 20.23 -3.22
CA ARG A 146 -2.68 20.40 -3.50
C ARG A 146 -2.10 19.14 -4.16
N LEU A 147 -2.38 17.98 -3.55
CA LEU A 147 -1.87 16.69 -4.00
C LEU A 147 -2.53 16.23 -5.30
N CYS A 148 -3.68 16.76 -5.72
CA CYS A 148 -4.31 16.38 -6.99
C CYS A 148 -3.75 17.16 -8.21
N THR A 149 -2.74 18.00 -8.02
CA THR A 149 -2.15 18.85 -9.06
C THR A 149 -0.63 18.72 -9.08
N GLY A 150 -0.01 18.92 -10.24
CA GLY A 150 1.45 18.89 -10.38
C GLY A 150 1.99 17.64 -11.09
N ASP A 151 3.31 17.51 -11.09
CA ASP A 151 4.03 16.44 -11.76
C ASP A 151 3.97 15.11 -10.99
N ILE A 152 3.77 15.17 -9.68
CA ILE A 152 3.45 14.03 -8.82
C ILE A 152 2.10 14.33 -8.15
N PHE A 153 1.17 13.38 -8.20
CA PHE A 153 -0.18 13.65 -7.68
C PHE A 153 -0.91 12.42 -7.12
N MET A 154 -1.78 12.64 -6.14
CA MET A 154 -2.77 11.69 -5.66
C MET A 154 -4.00 11.73 -6.57
N PRO A 155 -4.51 10.57 -7.05
CA PRO A 155 -5.80 10.54 -7.74
C PRO A 155 -6.92 11.09 -6.86
N ARG A 156 -7.68 12.04 -7.40
CA ARG A 156 -8.73 12.74 -6.67
C ARG A 156 -9.78 11.77 -6.14
N LEU A 157 -10.11 11.89 -4.86
CA LEU A 157 -11.28 11.23 -4.28
C LEU A 157 -12.56 11.92 -4.77
N LEU A 158 -13.46 11.17 -5.38
CA LEU A 158 -14.65 11.70 -6.04
C LEU A 158 -15.93 11.38 -5.29
N ASP A 159 -16.03 10.18 -4.72
CA ASP A 159 -17.18 9.75 -3.94
C ASP A 159 -16.76 8.72 -2.89
N VAL A 160 -17.47 8.69 -1.77
CA VAL A 160 -17.29 7.72 -0.69
C VAL A 160 -18.67 7.29 -0.21
N ARG A 161 -19.03 6.04 -0.49
CA ARG A 161 -20.27 5.45 -0.02
C ARG A 161 -19.99 4.61 1.21
N LYS A 162 -20.49 5.05 2.37
CA LYS A 162 -20.28 4.35 3.63
C LYS A 162 -21.51 3.55 4.02
N GLY A 163 -21.31 2.28 4.31
CA GLY A 163 -22.26 1.43 5.00
C GLY A 163 -21.86 1.22 6.46
N GLY A 164 -22.44 0.22 7.12
CA GLY A 164 -22.12 -0.12 8.51
C GLY A 164 -20.73 -0.74 8.67
N GLU A 165 -20.44 -1.77 7.87
CA GLU A 165 -19.22 -2.57 8.00
C GLU A 165 -18.09 -2.17 7.03
N LEU A 166 -18.45 -1.57 5.89
CA LEU A 166 -17.50 -1.23 4.83
C LEU A 166 -17.85 0.09 4.15
N ALA A 167 -16.88 0.64 3.44
CA ALA A 167 -17.05 1.79 2.56
C ALA A 167 -16.52 1.49 1.16
N ILE A 168 -17.19 2.00 0.15
CA ILE A 168 -16.73 2.01 -1.23
C ILE A 168 -16.17 3.38 -1.54
N VAL A 169 -14.89 3.42 -1.90
CA VAL A 169 -14.16 4.63 -2.25
C VAL A 169 -13.99 4.69 -3.77
N TYR A 170 -14.43 5.80 -4.35
CA TYR A 170 -14.29 6.12 -5.76
C TYR A 170 -13.30 7.25 -5.95
N SER A 171 -12.24 7.00 -6.71
CA SER A 171 -11.27 8.02 -7.11
C SER A 171 -11.14 8.14 -8.62
N ALA A 172 -10.56 9.23 -9.10
CA ALA A 172 -10.26 9.40 -10.52
C ALA A 172 -9.35 8.26 -11.01
N PHE A 173 -9.75 7.58 -12.09
CA PHE A 173 -8.92 6.54 -12.66
C PHE A 173 -7.82 7.15 -13.54
N THR A 174 -6.57 6.89 -13.20
CA THR A 174 -5.41 7.36 -13.98
C THR A 174 -4.80 6.20 -14.77
N PRO A 175 -5.20 5.98 -16.04
CA PRO A 175 -4.63 4.92 -16.85
C PRO A 175 -3.18 5.26 -17.20
N SER A 176 -2.23 4.58 -16.56
CA SER A 176 -0.81 4.76 -16.87
C SER A 176 0.00 3.51 -16.54
N ALA A 177 1.15 3.37 -17.19
CA ALA A 177 2.12 2.34 -16.84
C ALA A 177 2.75 2.68 -15.48
N ARG A 178 3.22 1.66 -14.75
CA ARG A 178 4.08 1.89 -13.59
C ARG A 178 5.43 2.46 -14.07
N VAL A 179 6.11 3.23 -13.23
CA VAL A 179 7.49 3.65 -13.53
C VAL A 179 8.40 2.44 -13.71
N SER A 180 9.42 2.57 -14.54
CA SER A 180 10.40 1.51 -14.75
C SER A 180 11.22 1.24 -13.47
N ALA A 181 11.88 0.08 -13.38
CA ALA A 181 12.76 -0.21 -12.24
C ALA A 181 13.88 0.83 -12.11
N ARG A 182 14.48 1.22 -13.23
CA ARG A 182 15.55 2.23 -13.30
C ARG A 182 15.11 3.62 -12.80
N GLN A 183 13.83 3.95 -12.94
CA GLN A 183 13.27 5.25 -12.53
C GLN A 183 12.68 5.25 -11.13
N ALA A 184 12.53 4.08 -10.48
CA ALA A 184 11.75 3.96 -9.25
C ALA A 184 12.29 4.82 -8.11
N VAL A 185 13.60 4.81 -7.88
CA VAL A 185 14.24 5.59 -6.81
C VAL A 185 14.17 7.08 -7.12
N ALA A 186 14.51 7.50 -8.35
CA ALA A 186 14.45 8.90 -8.74
C ALA A 186 13.03 9.48 -8.62
N ARG A 187 12.02 8.77 -9.13
CA ARG A 187 10.61 9.22 -9.03
C ARG A 187 10.09 9.15 -7.59
N GLY A 188 10.53 8.18 -6.79
CA GLY A 188 10.25 8.16 -5.36
C GLY A 188 10.86 9.36 -4.63
N ALA A 189 12.06 9.81 -5.03
CA ALA A 189 12.69 11.00 -4.48
C ALA A 189 11.93 12.28 -4.84
N ASP A 190 11.41 12.39 -6.07
CA ASP A 190 10.53 13.49 -6.47
C ASP A 190 9.28 13.54 -5.57
N VAL A 191 8.65 12.38 -5.34
CA VAL A 191 7.49 12.26 -4.44
C VAL A 191 7.83 12.71 -3.01
N VAL A 192 8.96 12.26 -2.45
CA VAL A 192 9.36 12.63 -1.09
C VAL A 192 9.65 14.13 -0.98
N LYS A 193 10.29 14.74 -1.99
CA LYS A 193 10.53 16.20 -2.03
C LYS A 193 9.23 16.97 -1.96
N GLU A 194 8.27 16.60 -2.81
CA GLU A 194 6.96 17.26 -2.82
C GLU A 194 6.25 17.11 -1.49
N LEU A 195 6.24 15.89 -0.92
CA LEU A 195 5.63 15.61 0.38
C LEU A 195 6.26 16.40 1.53
N MET A 196 7.59 16.56 1.54
CA MET A 196 8.32 17.34 2.54
C MET A 196 8.08 18.85 2.41
N ALA A 197 7.69 19.33 1.23
CA ALA A 197 7.39 20.73 0.99
C ALA A 197 5.94 21.11 1.35
N LEU A 198 5.08 20.14 1.68
CA LEU A 198 3.69 20.41 2.03
C LEU A 198 3.60 21.12 3.40
N PRO A 199 2.73 22.14 3.52
CA PRO A 199 2.40 22.69 4.82
C PRO A 199 1.58 21.64 5.58
N THR A 200 2.14 21.12 6.67
CA THR A 200 1.52 20.03 7.42
C THR A 200 0.80 20.49 8.69
N ASP A 201 0.83 21.79 9.02
CA ASP A 201 0.27 22.34 10.26
C ASP A 201 -1.21 21.97 10.46
N SER A 202 -2.01 21.96 9.39
CA SER A 202 -3.44 21.58 9.44
C SER A 202 -3.68 20.09 9.66
N LEU A 203 -2.73 19.24 9.27
CA LEU A 203 -2.80 17.80 9.42
C LEU A 203 -2.33 17.32 10.79
N VAL A 204 -1.57 18.15 11.50
CA VAL A 204 -1.04 17.83 12.83
C VAL A 204 -2.17 17.41 13.77
N SER A 205 -3.40 17.94 13.64
CA SER A 205 -4.52 17.54 14.49
C SER A 205 -5.10 16.15 14.22
N GLU A 206 -4.81 15.50 13.08
CA GLU A 206 -5.42 14.21 12.69
C GLU A 206 -4.74 13.03 13.41
N PRO A 207 -5.36 12.41 14.44
CA PRO A 207 -4.69 11.42 15.28
C PRO A 207 -4.31 10.16 14.49
N VAL A 208 -5.14 9.78 13.51
CA VAL A 208 -4.92 8.60 12.68
C VAL A 208 -3.60 8.67 11.91
N LEU A 209 -3.22 9.85 11.43
CA LEU A 209 -1.99 10.04 10.67
C LEU A 209 -0.74 9.99 11.55
N ARG A 210 -0.85 10.22 12.86
CA ARG A 210 0.28 10.12 13.79
C ARG A 210 0.55 8.69 14.25
N LYS A 211 -0.48 7.85 14.30
CA LYS A 211 -0.34 6.42 14.62
C LYS A 211 0.54 5.74 13.56
N PRO A 212 1.53 4.92 13.93
CA PRO A 212 2.26 4.15 12.95
C PRO A 212 1.34 3.13 12.28
N HIS A 213 1.41 2.99 10.95
CA HIS A 213 0.60 2.02 10.24
C HIS A 213 1.04 0.57 10.55
N SER A 214 0.09 -0.36 10.54
CA SER A 214 0.33 -1.79 10.85
C SER A 214 1.43 -2.42 9.98
N ASN A 215 1.52 -2.04 8.71
CA ASN A 215 2.58 -2.49 7.80
C ASN A 215 4.00 -2.12 8.25
N TYR A 216 4.17 -0.99 8.94
CA TYR A 216 5.46 -0.61 9.52
C TYR A 216 5.75 -1.44 10.76
N LEU A 217 4.77 -1.54 11.67
CA LEU A 217 4.91 -2.31 12.91
C LEU A 217 5.24 -3.78 12.62
N LEU A 218 4.60 -4.39 11.62
CA LEU A 218 4.89 -5.76 11.21
C LEU A 218 6.29 -5.89 10.60
N ALA A 219 6.74 -4.91 9.81
CA ALA A 219 8.10 -4.92 9.26
C ALA A 219 9.14 -4.80 10.37
N LEU A 220 8.92 -3.89 11.32
CA LEU A 220 9.79 -3.72 12.48
C LEU A 220 9.86 -4.98 13.35
N ALA A 221 8.72 -5.61 13.64
CA ALA A 221 8.67 -6.87 14.38
C ALA A 221 9.46 -7.98 13.67
N LYS A 222 9.28 -8.14 12.35
CA LYS A 222 10.04 -9.14 11.57
C LYS A 222 11.54 -8.85 11.50
N THR A 223 11.92 -7.58 11.42
CA THR A 223 13.34 -7.19 11.50
C THR A 223 13.91 -7.53 12.86
N ARG A 224 13.19 -7.28 13.95
CA ARG A 224 13.56 -7.70 15.31
C ARG A 224 13.66 -9.23 15.43
N ASP A 225 12.73 -9.94 14.78
CA ASP A 225 12.76 -11.36 14.39
C ASP A 225 14.15 -11.84 13.92
N TRP A 226 14.54 -11.23 12.80
CA TRP A 226 15.74 -11.52 12.02
C TRP A 226 17.03 -11.18 12.79
N ILE A 227 17.12 -9.94 13.30
CA ILE A 227 17.62 -9.57 14.64
C ILE A 227 18.14 -10.69 15.54
N ALA A 228 17.22 -11.13 16.39
CA ALA A 228 17.41 -12.11 17.45
C ALA A 228 17.92 -13.45 16.92
N GLY A 229 17.55 -13.84 15.70
CA GLY A 229 18.01 -15.08 15.08
C GLY A 229 19.46 -15.07 14.62
N ARG A 230 20.09 -13.89 14.48
CA ARG A 230 21.44 -13.74 13.89
C ARG A 230 22.47 -13.08 14.79
N ARG A 231 22.10 -11.94 15.37
CA ARG A 231 22.97 -11.08 16.18
C ARG A 231 22.20 -10.63 17.43
N PRO A 232 21.74 -11.56 18.29
CA PRO A 232 20.88 -11.24 19.43
C PRO A 232 21.53 -10.23 20.39
N GLU A 233 22.85 -10.18 20.45
CA GLU A 233 23.61 -9.29 21.31
C GLU A 233 23.49 -7.81 20.95
N VAL A 234 23.07 -7.45 19.73
CA VAL A 234 22.85 -6.06 19.31
C VAL A 234 21.37 -5.62 19.35
N LEU A 235 20.48 -6.49 19.84
CA LEU A 235 19.03 -6.26 19.79
C LEU A 235 18.61 -5.06 20.66
N THR A 236 19.24 -4.90 21.82
CA THR A 236 18.96 -3.81 22.75
C THR A 236 19.32 -2.46 22.15
N GLU A 237 20.47 -2.38 21.47
CA GLU A 237 20.96 -1.21 20.78
C GLU A 237 20.08 -0.89 19.56
N PHE A 238 19.63 -1.90 18.82
CA PHE A 238 18.65 -1.72 17.74
C PHE A 238 17.33 -1.13 18.27
N ASP A 239 16.83 -1.59 19.41
CA ASP A 239 15.63 -1.05 20.04
C ASP A 239 15.82 0.39 20.53
N ALA A 240 16.99 0.70 21.09
CA ALA A 240 17.35 2.05 21.50
C ALA A 240 17.43 3.01 20.30
N LEU A 241 18.04 2.56 19.19
CA LEU A 241 18.07 3.30 17.93
C LEU A 241 16.66 3.52 17.37
N SER A 242 15.83 2.48 17.39
CA SER A 242 14.43 2.54 16.93
C SER A 242 13.63 3.58 17.72
N ARG A 243 13.78 3.62 19.05
CA ARG A 243 13.15 4.65 19.90
C ARG A 243 13.68 6.04 19.57
N LYS A 244 15.00 6.22 19.52
CA LYS A 244 15.65 7.50 19.18
C LYS A 244 15.12 8.06 17.85
N ILE A 245 15.05 7.24 16.81
CA ILE A 245 14.55 7.67 15.49
C ILE A 245 13.07 8.03 15.57
N ASN A 246 12.24 7.21 16.22
CA ASN A 246 10.80 7.50 16.30
C ASN A 246 10.46 8.74 17.12
N ASP A 247 11.23 9.01 18.18
CA ASP A 247 10.94 10.07 19.15
C ASP A 247 11.61 11.40 18.82
N SER A 248 12.79 11.39 18.18
CA SER A 248 13.63 12.58 18.04
C SER A 248 13.81 13.08 16.60
N TYR A 249 13.57 12.25 15.59
CA TYR A 249 13.82 12.67 14.21
C TYR A 249 12.65 13.55 13.71
N PRO A 250 12.93 14.59 12.91
CA PRO A 250 11.89 15.40 12.28
C PRO A 250 10.91 14.52 11.50
N ARG A 251 9.62 14.84 11.59
CA ARG A 251 8.55 14.08 10.93
C ARG A 251 8.01 14.87 9.74
N TYR A 252 7.61 14.15 8.71
CA TYR A 252 6.93 14.70 7.53
C TYR A 252 5.77 13.78 7.14
N LEU A 253 4.86 14.27 6.31
CA LEU A 253 3.83 13.41 5.74
C LEU A 253 4.49 12.44 4.75
N ALA A 254 4.60 11.18 5.11
CA ALA A 254 5.10 10.13 4.24
C ALA A 254 3.93 9.40 3.56
N HIS A 255 4.19 8.87 2.37
CA HIS A 255 3.25 8.02 1.65
C HIS A 255 3.01 6.69 2.38
N GLY A 256 4.03 6.15 3.06
CA GLY A 256 3.87 5.00 3.95
C GLY A 256 4.02 3.62 3.28
N ASP A 257 3.68 3.51 1.99
CA ASP A 257 4.00 2.36 1.14
C ASP A 257 4.61 2.78 -0.22
N LEU A 258 5.58 3.70 -0.19
CA LEU A 258 6.21 4.22 -1.41
C LEU A 258 7.10 3.17 -2.09
N HIS A 259 6.64 2.63 -3.21
CA HIS A 259 7.43 1.73 -4.05
C HIS A 259 7.03 1.80 -5.51
N ARG A 260 7.85 1.24 -6.40
CA ARG A 260 7.62 1.24 -7.87
C ARG A 260 6.19 0.94 -8.31
N LYS A 261 5.53 -0.05 -7.71
CA LYS A 261 4.16 -0.41 -8.12
C LYS A 261 3.10 0.62 -7.73
N ASN A 262 3.43 1.60 -6.90
CA ASN A 262 2.54 2.67 -6.45
C ASN A 262 2.82 3.99 -7.17
N ILE A 263 3.83 4.04 -8.04
CA ILE A 263 4.17 5.23 -8.82
C ILE A 263 3.88 4.97 -10.30
N LEU A 264 3.06 5.82 -10.90
CA LEU A 264 2.76 5.80 -12.33
C LEU A 264 3.71 6.68 -13.12
N ALA A 265 3.94 6.33 -14.39
CA ALA A 265 4.73 7.13 -15.32
C ALA A 265 4.13 8.53 -15.51
N SER A 266 2.80 8.66 -15.38
CA SER A 266 2.08 9.94 -15.42
C SER A 266 2.30 10.81 -14.19
N GLY A 267 3.00 10.34 -13.15
CA GLY A 267 3.17 11.07 -11.89
C GLY A 267 2.19 10.67 -10.78
N ALA A 268 1.11 9.96 -11.14
CA ALA A 268 0.15 9.54 -10.13
C ALA A 268 0.76 8.56 -9.11
N VAL A 269 0.57 8.85 -7.83
CA VAL A 269 0.94 8.02 -6.69
C VAL A 269 -0.32 7.37 -6.13
N LEU A 270 -0.31 6.05 -6.00
CA LEU A 270 -1.45 5.25 -5.56
C LEU A 270 -1.22 4.65 -4.18
N ASP A 271 -2.28 4.18 -3.54
CA ASP A 271 -2.23 3.40 -2.29
C ASP A 271 -1.80 4.22 -1.06
N TRP A 272 -2.52 5.33 -0.85
CA TRP A 272 -2.32 6.28 0.25
C TRP A 272 -2.88 5.80 1.60
N ASP A 273 -3.32 4.56 1.72
CA ASP A 273 -3.90 4.06 2.98
C ASP A 273 -2.87 3.77 4.07
N SER A 274 -1.59 3.66 3.72
CA SER A 274 -0.48 3.56 4.68
C SER A 274 0.11 4.92 5.09
N CYS A 275 -0.41 6.04 4.56
CA CYS A 275 0.16 7.37 4.77
C CYS A 275 0.09 7.83 6.23
N GLY A 276 0.96 8.76 6.59
CA GLY A 276 1.01 9.31 7.95
C GLY A 276 2.25 10.15 8.19
N PHE A 277 2.38 10.66 9.41
CA PHE A 277 3.57 11.35 9.86
C PHE A 277 4.61 10.35 10.32
N TYR A 278 5.70 10.26 9.57
CA TYR A 278 6.81 9.37 9.88
C TYR A 278 8.11 10.15 10.03
N PRO A 279 9.08 9.61 10.80
CA PRO A 279 10.42 10.17 10.87
C PRO A 279 11.05 10.30 9.47
N ILE A 280 11.90 11.31 9.33
CA ILE A 280 12.71 11.50 8.14
C ILE A 280 13.50 10.21 7.82
N GLY A 281 13.54 9.87 6.54
CA GLY A 281 14.14 8.63 6.06
C GLY A 281 13.16 7.46 5.89
N TYR A 282 11.90 7.56 6.35
CA TYR A 282 10.92 6.47 6.21
C TYR A 282 10.67 6.05 4.75
N ASP A 283 10.10 6.92 3.90
CA ASP A 283 9.90 6.58 2.48
C ASP A 283 11.23 6.44 1.72
N PRO A 284 12.26 7.27 1.96
CA PRO A 284 13.60 7.07 1.36
C PRO A 284 14.16 5.66 1.58
N GLY A 285 14.14 5.17 2.83
CA GLY A 285 14.60 3.82 3.16
C GLY A 285 13.73 2.74 2.52
N LEU A 286 12.39 2.93 2.52
CA LEU A 286 11.45 2.01 1.89
C LEU A 286 11.66 1.87 0.38
N ILE A 287 11.74 2.99 -0.35
CA ILE A 287 11.90 2.97 -1.82
C ILE A 287 13.28 2.41 -2.21
N ILE A 288 14.32 2.69 -1.42
CA ILE A 288 15.65 2.11 -1.65
C ILE A 288 15.61 0.61 -1.41
N ALA A 289 15.12 0.14 -0.26
CA ALA A 289 15.09 -1.29 0.06
C ALA A 289 14.28 -2.11 -0.95
N ARG A 290 13.25 -1.53 -1.58
CA ARG A 290 12.37 -2.24 -2.54
C ARG A 290 12.67 -1.93 -4.01
N GLY A 291 13.39 -0.85 -4.29
CA GLY A 291 13.58 -0.32 -5.63
C GLY A 291 15.02 -0.41 -6.13
N LEU A 292 16.01 -0.38 -5.24
CA LEU A 292 17.43 -0.45 -5.56
C LEU A 292 17.96 -1.85 -5.28
N LYS A 293 18.65 -2.44 -6.26
CA LYS A 293 19.47 -3.64 -6.07
C LYS A 293 20.88 -3.19 -5.72
N ALA A 294 21.07 -2.74 -4.49
CA ALA A 294 22.39 -2.31 -4.03
C ALA A 294 23.24 -3.54 -3.69
N ASP A 295 24.51 -3.50 -4.06
CA ASP A 295 25.47 -4.56 -3.76
C ASP A 295 26.27 -4.28 -2.47
N SER A 296 26.21 -3.06 -1.95
CA SER A 296 26.87 -2.67 -0.69
C SER A 296 26.11 -1.59 0.07
N VAL A 297 26.52 -1.36 1.33
CA VAL A 297 25.93 -0.31 2.17
C VAL A 297 26.35 1.08 1.70
N GLU A 298 27.55 1.22 1.16
CA GLU A 298 28.08 2.46 0.58
C GLU A 298 27.23 2.90 -0.62
N GLU A 299 26.73 1.95 -1.43
CA GLU A 299 25.83 2.26 -2.53
C GLU A 299 24.46 2.75 -2.04
N LEU A 300 23.95 2.19 -0.93
CA LEU A 300 22.73 2.66 -0.27
C LEU A 300 22.91 4.11 0.22
N GLU A 301 24.02 4.38 0.91
CA GLU A 301 24.36 5.73 1.38
C GLU A 301 24.51 6.72 0.23
N HIS A 302 25.28 6.34 -0.79
CA HIS A 302 25.47 7.18 -1.97
C HIS A 302 24.13 7.51 -2.63
N SER A 303 23.23 6.53 -2.72
CA SER A 303 21.89 6.72 -3.27
C SER A 303 21.04 7.64 -2.38
N LEU A 304 21.09 7.47 -1.06
CA LEU A 304 20.41 8.37 -0.12
C LEU A 304 20.89 9.82 -0.29
N VAL A 305 22.21 10.04 -0.34
CA VAL A 305 22.79 11.37 -0.54
C VAL A 305 22.40 11.94 -1.89
N LYS A 306 22.59 11.17 -2.97
CA LYS A 306 22.34 11.62 -4.35
C LYS A 306 20.89 12.03 -4.58
N TYR A 307 19.94 11.25 -4.09
CA TYR A 307 18.52 11.48 -4.38
C TYR A 307 17.82 12.31 -3.29
N PHE A 308 18.25 12.17 -2.02
CA PHE A 308 17.56 12.71 -0.85
C PHE A 308 18.38 13.72 -0.01
N GLY A 309 19.67 13.88 -0.27
CA GLY A 309 20.56 14.70 0.57
C GLY A 309 20.30 16.21 0.51
N THR A 310 19.64 16.71 -0.54
CA THR A 310 19.41 18.16 -0.76
C THR A 310 17.94 18.58 -0.62
N MET A 311 17.12 17.76 0.05
CA MET A 311 15.67 17.88 -0.06
C MET A 311 15.03 19.11 0.60
N ASN A 312 15.71 19.86 1.48
CA ASN A 312 15.28 21.20 1.94
C ASN A 312 16.40 21.93 2.69
N ALA A 313 16.40 23.27 2.66
CA ALA A 313 17.41 24.14 3.28
C ALA A 313 17.46 24.13 4.82
N GLY A 314 16.65 23.30 5.49
CA GLY A 314 16.65 23.13 6.95
C GLY A 314 16.76 21.68 7.42
N THR A 315 16.88 20.74 6.49
CA THR A 315 16.95 19.31 6.82
C THR A 315 18.40 18.90 6.98
N ASP A 316 18.78 18.41 8.16
CA ASP A 316 20.11 17.82 8.35
C ASP A 316 20.23 16.54 7.50
N ALA A 317 21.06 16.61 6.45
CA ALA A 317 21.32 15.50 5.54
C ALA A 317 21.83 14.25 6.29
N ARG A 318 22.49 14.42 7.45
CA ARG A 318 22.95 13.30 8.28
C ARG A 318 21.77 12.53 8.88
N LEU A 319 20.73 13.23 9.34
CA LEU A 319 19.51 12.60 9.85
C LEU A 319 18.77 11.87 8.72
N MET A 320 18.69 12.46 7.53
CA MET A 320 18.09 11.82 6.35
C MET A 320 18.80 10.51 5.99
N VAL A 321 20.14 10.52 5.92
CA VAL A 321 20.92 9.32 5.58
C VAL A 321 20.81 8.28 6.69
N SER A 322 21.01 8.67 7.95
CA SER A 322 20.92 7.76 9.10
C SER A 322 19.53 7.11 9.22
N GLY A 323 18.47 7.92 9.14
CA GLY A 323 17.09 7.43 9.16
C GLY A 323 16.79 6.54 7.95
N GLY A 324 17.25 6.96 6.76
CA GLY A 324 17.11 6.20 5.52
C GLY A 324 17.74 4.81 5.59
N LEU A 325 18.96 4.69 6.13
CA LEU A 325 19.64 3.41 6.34
C LEU A 325 18.89 2.52 7.35
N TYR A 326 18.44 3.10 8.46
CA TYR A 326 17.62 2.39 9.44
C TYR A 326 16.34 1.82 8.82
N PHE A 327 15.56 2.65 8.11
CA PHE A 327 14.33 2.19 7.47
C PHE A 327 14.62 1.24 6.29
N ALA A 328 15.75 1.38 5.61
CA ALA A 328 16.19 0.41 4.61
C ALA A 328 16.44 -0.97 5.24
N LEU A 329 16.98 -1.06 6.46
CA LEU A 329 17.09 -2.33 7.19
C LEU A 329 15.72 -2.86 7.61
N VAL A 330 14.87 -2.00 8.19
CA VAL A 330 13.51 -2.39 8.65
C VAL A 330 12.68 -2.96 7.49
N PHE A 331 12.66 -2.30 6.34
CA PHE A 331 11.93 -2.81 5.18
C PHE A 331 12.69 -3.87 4.39
N GLY A 332 14.01 -3.87 4.49
CA GLY A 332 14.92 -4.83 3.88
C GLY A 332 14.74 -6.24 4.44
N ALA A 333 14.77 -6.37 5.76
CA ALA A 333 14.58 -7.63 6.47
C ALA A 333 13.10 -7.95 6.74
N GLY A 334 12.28 -6.93 7.04
CA GLY A 334 10.88 -7.12 7.46
C GLY A 334 9.87 -7.30 6.34
N LYS A 335 10.25 -7.01 5.09
CA LYS A 335 9.39 -7.14 3.90
C LYS A 335 10.15 -7.80 2.75
N LYS A 336 9.44 -8.14 1.68
CA LYS A 336 10.06 -8.57 0.42
C LYS A 336 10.85 -7.39 -0.17
N SER A 337 12.17 -7.46 -0.07
CA SER A 337 13.10 -6.43 -0.50
C SER A 337 13.92 -6.87 -1.72
N ALA A 338 14.70 -5.94 -2.26
CA ALA A 338 15.68 -6.17 -3.31
C ALA A 338 17.11 -6.33 -2.76
N LEU A 339 17.30 -6.17 -1.45
CA LEU A 339 18.59 -6.25 -0.77
C LEU A 339 18.95 -7.71 -0.50
N SER A 340 20.21 -8.06 -0.72
CA SER A 340 20.72 -9.37 -0.39
C SER A 340 21.00 -9.50 1.10
N GLU A 341 21.06 -10.72 1.60
CA GLU A 341 21.36 -10.96 3.01
C GLU A 341 22.71 -10.40 3.47
N PRO A 342 23.82 -10.55 2.71
CA PRO A 342 25.09 -9.93 3.09
C PRO A 342 25.01 -8.40 3.23
N VAL A 343 24.20 -7.74 2.39
CA VAL A 343 23.98 -6.30 2.48
C VAL A 343 23.19 -5.94 3.74
N LEU A 344 22.18 -6.73 4.10
CA LEU A 344 21.41 -6.53 5.34
C LEU A 344 22.26 -6.71 6.60
N GLU A 345 23.12 -7.73 6.63
CA GLU A 345 24.06 -7.95 7.75
C GLU A 345 25.07 -6.81 7.88
N SER A 346 25.65 -6.37 6.76
CA SER A 346 26.56 -5.22 6.73
C SER A 346 25.86 -3.93 7.16
N LEU A 347 24.60 -3.75 6.75
CA LEU A 347 23.79 -2.60 7.12
C LEU A 347 23.50 -2.59 8.62
N LEU A 348 23.15 -3.74 9.21
CA LEU A 348 22.96 -3.88 10.66
C LEU A 348 24.24 -3.49 11.41
N ALA A 349 25.38 -4.07 11.04
CA ALA A 349 26.67 -3.80 11.68
C ALA A 349 27.06 -2.32 11.61
N LYS A 350 26.66 -1.62 10.54
CA LYS A 350 26.92 -0.19 10.40
C LYS A 350 26.02 0.69 11.26
N ILE A 351 24.71 0.41 11.31
CA ILE A 351 23.77 1.29 12.04
C ILE A 351 23.72 0.97 13.54
N VAL A 352 24.11 -0.25 13.92
CA VAL A 352 24.31 -0.68 15.30
C VAL A 352 25.75 -1.19 15.41
N PRO A 353 26.74 -0.28 15.53
CA PRO A 353 28.13 -0.70 15.68
C PRO A 353 28.26 -1.56 16.95
N ASN A 354 29.06 -2.62 16.87
CA ASN A 354 29.40 -3.42 18.04
C ASN A 354 29.92 -2.47 19.12
N SER A 355 29.23 -2.43 20.25
CA SER A 355 29.78 -2.00 21.53
C SER A 355 30.80 -3.05 21.99
N GLU A 356 31.80 -3.37 21.15
CA GLU A 356 32.92 -4.20 21.59
C GLU A 356 33.71 -3.36 22.59
N VAL A 357 33.31 -3.52 23.85
CA VAL A 357 34.18 -3.73 25.00
C VAL A 357 35.54 -3.07 24.80
N GLU A 358 35.59 -1.74 24.98
CA GLU A 358 36.82 -1.12 25.45
C GLU A 358 37.12 -1.75 26.82
N GLY A 359 37.78 -2.91 26.79
CA GLY A 359 38.33 -3.57 27.96
C GLY A 359 39.43 -2.68 28.52
N HIS A 360 39.04 -1.81 29.44
CA HIS A 360 39.94 -1.16 30.38
C HIS A 360 40.24 -2.09 31.55
#